data_AF-A0A3P6CZK4-F1
#
_entry.id   AF-A0A3P6CZK4-F1
#
_cell.length_a   1.000
_cell.length_b   1.000
_cell.length_c   1.000
_cell.angle_alpha   90.00
_cell.angle_beta   90.00
_cell.angle_gamma   90.00
#
_symmetry.space_group_name_H-M   'P 1'
#
loop_
_entity.id
_entity.type
_entity.pdbx_description
1 polymer ?
#
loop_
_entity_poly.entity_id
_entity_poly.type
_entity_poly.pdbx_seq_one_letter_code
_entity_poly.pdbx_strand_id
1 'polypeptide(L)'
;MAMEIREGDWKVCCGSSDFAKLMVKGSPFNSLEAAIESARDIWFNQVNVAAWLEAFAAHPQIGKSPSPSSNSDFARRSVTEQSRAFATTSASALEELAEWNVLYRQKFGFIFIICASGRTHAEMLAELKGRYANRPIVELEIAAKEQMKITELRMAKLFSEKAKVVSQTESTKPQEDRLRIIGGHLNVAEAPKRSRPPITTHVLDVSRGAPAAGVEVHLEVWNGTTSPSFGHGGRGDWSMVGTSATDKDGRSGQLMDLVESLNPGTYRISFNTGKYCPGGFFPYVSIAFEVTESQKLEHFHVPLLLSPFSFTTYRGS
;
A
#
# COMPACT_ATOMS: atom_id res chain seq x y z
N MET A 1 10.17 6.20 29.05
CA MET A 1 10.44 4.76 28.79
C MET A 1 9.94 4.46 27.39
N ALA A 2 10.71 3.81 26.51
CA ALA A 2 10.25 3.49 25.15
C ALA A 2 9.06 2.51 25.22
N MET A 3 8.06 2.70 24.36
CA MET A 3 6.84 1.88 24.37
C MET A 3 7.17 0.45 23.94
N GLU A 4 7.17 -0.50 24.89
CA GLU A 4 7.52 -1.89 24.61
C GLU A 4 6.32 -2.63 23.98
N ILE A 5 6.45 -2.97 22.70
CA ILE A 5 5.48 -3.78 21.94
C ILE A 5 6.12 -5.13 21.65
N ARG A 6 5.45 -6.21 22.08
CA ARG A 6 6.00 -7.58 22.01
C ARG A 6 5.47 -8.32 20.78
N GLU A 7 6.09 -9.46 20.45
CA GLU A 7 5.66 -10.31 19.32
C GLU A 7 4.16 -10.65 19.37
N GLY A 8 3.64 -10.98 20.55
CA GLY A 8 2.22 -11.27 20.74
C GLY A 8 1.30 -10.10 20.40
N ASP A 9 1.72 -8.86 20.68
CA ASP A 9 0.95 -7.66 20.33
C ASP A 9 0.85 -7.52 18.79
N TRP A 10 1.95 -7.75 18.07
CA TRP A 10 1.99 -7.73 16.60
C TRP A 10 1.20 -8.88 15.98
N LYS A 11 1.27 -10.07 16.57
CA LYS A 11 0.49 -11.25 16.15
C LYS A 11 -1.01 -10.99 16.29
N VAL A 12 -1.45 -10.28 17.32
CA VAL A 12 -2.87 -9.88 17.48
C VAL A 12 -3.29 -8.82 16.46
N CYS A 13 -2.38 -7.98 15.97
CA CYS A 13 -2.69 -7.03 14.90
C CYS A 13 -2.87 -7.71 13.53
N CYS A 14 -1.94 -8.58 13.13
CA CYS A 14 -1.91 -9.13 11.77
C CYS A 14 -2.44 -10.57 11.66
N GLY A 15 -2.15 -11.43 12.63
CA GLY A 15 -2.50 -12.85 12.58
C GLY A 15 -1.43 -13.73 11.92
N SER A 16 -0.39 -13.15 11.32
CA SER A 16 0.79 -13.87 10.82
C SER A 16 1.93 -13.91 11.84
N SER A 17 2.55 -15.09 12.00
CA SER A 17 3.68 -15.32 12.90
C SER A 17 4.96 -14.70 12.37
N ASP A 18 5.21 -14.89 11.07
CA ASP A 18 6.43 -14.37 10.43
C ASP A 18 6.42 -12.84 10.37
N PHE A 19 5.26 -12.24 10.08
CA PHE A 19 5.07 -10.79 10.19
C PHE A 19 5.41 -10.29 11.61
N ALA A 20 4.86 -10.94 12.65
CA ALA A 20 5.08 -10.53 14.03
C ALA A 20 6.57 -10.59 14.43
N LYS A 21 7.28 -11.65 14.04
CA LYS A 21 8.72 -11.81 14.28
C LYS A 21 9.55 -10.73 13.59
N LEU A 22 9.22 -10.40 12.34
CA LEU A 22 9.91 -9.35 11.59
C LEU A 22 9.65 -7.96 12.19
N MET A 23 8.43 -7.68 12.64
CA MET A 23 8.10 -6.44 13.36
C MET A 23 8.91 -6.29 14.66
N VAL A 24 9.13 -7.39 15.40
CA VAL A 24 10.00 -7.36 16.59
C VAL A 24 11.45 -7.06 16.21
N LYS A 25 11.97 -7.63 15.12
CA LYS A 25 13.33 -7.32 14.65
C LYS A 25 13.53 -5.86 14.23
N GLY A 26 12.47 -5.21 13.73
CA GLY A 26 12.47 -3.77 13.38
C GLY A 26 12.24 -2.83 14.56
N SER A 27 11.89 -3.37 15.74
CA SER A 27 11.60 -2.59 16.94
C SER A 27 12.88 -2.17 17.71
N PRO A 28 12.84 -1.11 18.55
CA PRO A 28 11.70 -0.26 18.89
C PRO A 28 11.39 0.79 17.80
N PHE A 29 10.10 1.08 17.62
CA PHE A 29 9.66 2.17 16.74
C PHE A 29 9.48 3.47 17.53
N ASN A 30 9.86 4.60 16.92
CA ASN A 30 9.77 5.93 17.52
C ASN A 30 8.38 6.58 17.36
N SER A 31 7.55 6.10 16.44
CA SER A 31 6.18 6.56 16.24
C SER A 31 5.28 5.49 15.62
N LEU A 32 3.97 5.73 15.61
CA LEU A 32 3.01 4.86 14.91
C LEU A 32 3.27 4.84 13.41
N GLU A 33 3.61 5.99 12.83
CA GLU A 33 3.89 6.16 11.40
C GLU A 33 5.08 5.30 10.97
N ALA A 34 6.19 5.34 11.73
CA ALA A 34 7.36 4.51 11.46
C ALA A 34 7.05 3.01 11.58
N ALA A 35 6.23 2.63 12.56
CA ALA A 35 5.79 1.24 12.70
C ALA A 35 4.89 0.81 11.52
N ILE A 36 3.99 1.67 11.04
CA ILE A 36 3.13 1.39 9.88
C ILE A 36 3.95 1.28 8.59
N GLU A 37 4.94 2.14 8.38
CA GLU A 37 5.83 2.07 7.23
C GLU A 37 6.60 0.75 7.21
N SER A 38 7.21 0.37 8.34
CA SER A 38 7.89 -0.92 8.49
C SER A 38 6.93 -2.09 8.29
N ALA A 39 5.71 -2.01 8.81
CA ALA A 39 4.69 -3.05 8.65
C ALA A 39 4.31 -3.25 7.18
N ARG A 40 4.12 -2.17 6.41
CA ARG A 40 3.81 -2.24 4.98
C ARG A 40 4.94 -2.90 4.20
N ASP A 41 6.18 -2.49 4.45
CA ASP A 41 7.34 -3.08 3.78
C ASP A 41 7.46 -4.59 4.09
N ILE A 42 7.38 -4.96 5.37
CA ILE A 42 7.42 -6.36 5.79
C ILE A 42 6.30 -7.16 5.12
N TRP A 43 5.08 -6.63 5.14
CA TRP A 43 3.89 -7.33 4.64
C TRP A 43 3.90 -7.55 3.13
N PHE A 44 4.35 -6.57 2.34
CA PHE A 44 4.30 -6.66 0.89
C PHE A 44 5.60 -7.13 0.24
N ASN A 45 6.74 -6.95 0.90
CA ASN A 45 8.05 -7.19 0.29
C ASN A 45 8.88 -8.29 0.97
N GLN A 46 8.60 -8.65 2.24
CA GLN A 46 9.45 -9.57 2.99
C GLN A 46 8.77 -10.90 3.34
N VAL A 47 7.49 -10.88 3.70
CA VAL A 47 6.74 -12.11 3.99
C VAL A 47 6.24 -12.75 2.70
N ASN A 48 6.09 -14.08 2.72
CA ASN A 48 5.61 -14.83 1.56
C ASN A 48 4.10 -15.10 1.64
N VAL A 49 3.56 -15.76 0.60
CA VAL A 49 2.14 -16.13 0.51
C VAL A 49 1.68 -17.01 1.68
N ALA A 50 2.53 -17.87 2.25
CA ALA A 50 2.14 -18.70 3.39
C ALA A 50 1.85 -17.85 4.63
N ALA A 51 2.63 -16.79 4.86
CA ALA A 51 2.37 -15.83 5.92
C ALA A 51 1.06 -15.05 5.69
N TRP A 52 0.74 -14.70 4.44
CA TRP A 52 -0.56 -14.09 4.10
C TRP A 52 -1.72 -15.03 4.41
N LEU A 53 -1.64 -16.28 3.96
CA LEU A 53 -2.69 -17.27 4.20
C LEU A 53 -2.87 -17.60 5.68
N GLU A 54 -1.79 -17.60 6.48
CA GLU A 54 -1.86 -17.72 7.94
C GLU A 54 -2.66 -16.57 8.55
N ALA A 55 -2.37 -15.32 8.15
CA ALA A 55 -3.13 -14.16 8.62
C ALA A 55 -4.61 -14.24 8.24
N PHE A 56 -4.92 -14.67 7.01
CA PHE A 56 -6.31 -14.81 6.57
C PHE A 56 -7.04 -15.88 7.38
N ALA A 57 -6.40 -17.02 7.63
CA ALA A 57 -6.99 -18.10 8.42
C ALA A 57 -7.24 -17.73 9.90
N ALA A 58 -6.54 -16.71 10.41
CA ALA A 58 -6.77 -16.21 11.77
C ALA A 58 -8.11 -15.47 11.93
N HIS A 59 -8.76 -15.04 10.84
CA HIS A 59 -10.02 -14.30 10.91
C HIS A 59 -11.25 -15.22 10.99
N PRO A 60 -12.26 -14.82 11.78
CA PRO A 60 -13.58 -15.43 11.67
C PRO A 60 -14.21 -15.08 10.31
N GLN A 61 -15.08 -15.96 9.80
CA GLN A 61 -15.87 -15.68 8.60
C GLN A 61 -16.83 -14.51 8.86
N ILE A 62 -16.93 -13.59 7.89
CA ILE A 62 -17.89 -12.48 7.94
C ILE A 62 -19.31 -13.02 8.02
N GLY A 63 -20.12 -12.49 8.94
CA GLY A 63 -21.52 -12.90 9.14
C GLY A 63 -21.72 -14.10 10.09
N LYS A 64 -20.65 -14.70 10.62
CA LYS A 64 -20.73 -15.69 11.72
C LYS A 64 -20.13 -15.11 13.00
N SER A 65 -20.86 -15.22 14.10
CA SER A 65 -20.26 -15.00 15.42
C SER A 65 -19.16 -16.05 15.66
N PRO A 66 -17.98 -15.67 16.16
CA PRO A 66 -16.95 -16.65 16.49
C PRO A 66 -17.48 -17.64 17.53
N SER A 67 -17.10 -18.91 17.40
CA SER A 67 -17.43 -19.91 18.40
C SER A 67 -16.77 -19.54 19.74
N PRO A 68 -17.44 -19.74 20.89
CA PRO A 68 -16.93 -19.36 22.22
C PRO A 68 -15.63 -20.08 22.63
N SER A 69 -15.21 -21.11 21.89
CA SER A 69 -13.93 -21.81 22.05
C SER A 69 -12.72 -21.09 21.44
N SER A 70 -12.93 -20.05 20.61
CA SER A 70 -11.87 -19.25 19.98
C SER A 70 -11.65 -17.92 20.73
N ASN A 71 -11.32 -18.02 22.02
CA ASN A 71 -11.22 -16.87 22.93
C ASN A 71 -9.90 -16.09 22.75
N SER A 72 -9.52 -15.77 21.50
CA SER A 72 -8.32 -14.99 21.20
C SER A 72 -8.64 -13.51 21.06
N ASP A 73 -7.72 -12.64 21.50
CA ASP A 73 -7.85 -11.18 21.36
C ASP A 73 -8.01 -10.74 19.90
N PHE A 74 -7.47 -11.52 18.97
CA PHE A 74 -7.65 -11.35 17.53
C PHE A 74 -9.12 -11.51 17.10
N ALA A 75 -9.78 -12.58 17.53
CA ALA A 75 -11.18 -12.84 17.21
C ALA A 75 -12.10 -11.75 17.79
N ARG A 76 -11.83 -11.30 19.02
CA ARG A 76 -12.58 -10.21 19.66
C ARG A 76 -12.47 -8.88 18.90
N ARG A 77 -11.28 -8.55 18.37
CA ARG A 77 -11.06 -7.37 17.53
C ARG A 77 -11.83 -7.47 16.21
N SER A 78 -11.85 -8.64 15.57
CA SER A 78 -12.62 -8.88 14.34
C SER A 78 -14.14 -8.72 14.53
N VAL A 79 -14.70 -9.17 15.66
CA VAL A 79 -16.14 -8.94 15.97
C VAL A 79 -16.44 -7.45 16.10
N THR A 80 -15.54 -6.69 16.75
CA THR A 80 -15.70 -5.24 16.90
C THR A 80 -15.69 -4.53 15.54
N GLU A 81 -14.84 -4.98 14.61
CA GLU A 81 -14.74 -4.44 13.24
C GLU A 81 -16.02 -4.64 12.43
N GLN A 82 -16.79 -5.69 12.70
CA GLN A 82 -18.06 -5.99 12.03
C GLN A 82 -19.29 -5.35 12.72
N SER A 83 -19.10 -4.57 13.78
CA SER A 83 -20.21 -4.03 14.60
C SER A 83 -21.25 -3.24 13.81
N ARG A 84 -20.82 -2.38 12.87
CA ARG A 84 -21.74 -1.61 12.01
C ARG A 84 -22.53 -2.52 11.07
N ALA A 85 -21.91 -3.58 10.57
CA ALA A 85 -22.56 -4.51 9.68
C ALA A 85 -23.75 -5.17 10.37
N PHE A 86 -23.59 -5.66 11.61
CA PHE A 86 -24.67 -6.28 12.38
C PHE A 86 -25.87 -5.37 12.64
N ALA A 87 -25.65 -4.05 12.80
CA ALA A 87 -26.71 -3.10 13.14
C ALA A 87 -27.78 -2.88 12.04
N THR A 88 -27.51 -3.24 10.79
CA THR A 88 -28.37 -2.91 9.63
C THR A 88 -28.83 -4.14 8.84
N THR A 89 -28.88 -5.32 9.46
CA THR A 89 -28.93 -6.60 8.72
C THR A 89 -30.33 -7.20 8.64
N SER A 90 -30.76 -7.61 7.45
CA SER A 90 -31.91 -8.50 7.26
C SER A 90 -31.47 -9.97 7.24
N ALA A 91 -32.35 -10.90 7.66
CA ALA A 91 -32.04 -12.33 7.69
C ALA A 91 -31.65 -12.88 6.29
N SER A 92 -32.33 -12.41 5.24
CA SER A 92 -32.04 -12.80 3.85
C SER A 92 -30.64 -12.35 3.38
N ALA A 93 -30.16 -11.19 3.82
CA ALA A 93 -28.82 -10.72 3.45
C ALA A 93 -27.70 -11.54 4.12
N LEU A 94 -27.94 -12.07 5.33
CA LEU A 94 -26.99 -12.96 6.00
C LEU A 94 -26.89 -14.34 5.34
N GLU A 95 -28.03 -14.88 4.92
CA GLU A 95 -28.09 -16.17 4.23
C GLU A 95 -27.35 -16.08 2.88
N GLU A 96 -27.63 -15.04 2.09
CA GLU A 96 -26.94 -14.83 0.82
C GLU A 96 -25.43 -14.61 1.04
N LEU A 97 -25.03 -13.84 2.05
CA LEU A 97 -23.61 -13.65 2.38
C LEU A 97 -22.94 -14.97 2.79
N ALA A 98 -23.64 -15.86 3.50
CA ALA A 98 -23.11 -17.16 3.89
C ALA A 98 -22.87 -18.06 2.66
N GLU A 99 -23.82 -18.11 1.71
CA GLU A 99 -23.68 -18.84 0.45
C GLU A 99 -22.48 -18.34 -0.36
N TRP A 100 -22.39 -17.03 -0.52
CA TRP A 100 -21.31 -16.39 -1.27
C TRP A 100 -19.93 -16.60 -0.62
N ASN A 101 -19.84 -16.63 0.71
CA ASN A 101 -18.60 -17.01 1.40
C ASN A 101 -18.17 -18.45 1.11
N VAL A 102 -19.12 -19.38 0.97
CA VAL A 102 -18.82 -20.78 0.58
C VAL A 102 -18.25 -20.80 -0.83
N LEU A 103 -18.92 -20.14 -1.79
CA LEU A 103 -18.47 -20.07 -3.17
C LEU A 103 -17.09 -19.42 -3.28
N TYR A 104 -16.88 -18.29 -2.60
CA TYR A 104 -15.60 -17.59 -2.56
C TYR A 104 -14.48 -18.51 -2.08
N ARG A 105 -14.68 -19.20 -0.95
CA ARG A 105 -13.66 -20.10 -0.39
C ARG A 105 -13.38 -21.29 -1.30
N GLN A 106 -14.41 -21.86 -1.93
CA GLN A 106 -14.23 -22.95 -2.90
C GLN A 106 -13.39 -22.51 -4.11
N LYS A 107 -13.62 -21.30 -4.63
CA LYS A 107 -12.90 -20.79 -5.80
C LYS A 107 -11.46 -20.37 -5.47
N PHE A 108 -11.25 -19.63 -4.39
CA PHE A 108 -9.98 -18.97 -4.10
C PHE A 108 -9.10 -19.72 -3.09
N GLY A 109 -9.67 -20.68 -2.35
CA GLY A 109 -8.93 -21.49 -1.38
C GLY A 109 -8.73 -20.83 -0.01
N PHE A 110 -9.16 -19.57 0.18
CA PHE A 110 -9.11 -18.85 1.44
C PHE A 110 -10.43 -18.09 1.69
N ILE A 111 -10.64 -17.62 2.93
CA ILE A 111 -11.87 -16.91 3.30
C ILE A 111 -11.90 -15.49 2.70
N PHE A 112 -13.08 -14.91 2.51
CA PHE A 112 -13.19 -13.53 2.05
C PHE A 112 -12.63 -12.56 3.09
N ILE A 113 -11.62 -11.77 2.69
CA ILE A 113 -10.99 -10.75 3.53
C ILE A 113 -11.36 -9.36 3.01
N ILE A 114 -11.92 -8.54 3.90
CA ILE A 114 -12.23 -7.13 3.67
C ILE A 114 -12.10 -6.37 4.99
N CYS A 115 -11.62 -5.13 4.94
CA CYS A 115 -11.68 -4.22 6.08
C CYS A 115 -13.15 -3.80 6.30
N ALA A 116 -13.80 -4.49 7.23
CA ALA A 116 -15.22 -4.30 7.55
C ALA A 116 -15.53 -2.99 8.30
N SER A 117 -14.51 -2.32 8.84
CA SER A 117 -14.69 -1.11 9.66
C SER A 117 -15.45 -0.04 8.88
N GLY A 118 -16.61 0.35 9.41
CA GLY A 118 -17.46 1.36 8.79
C GLY A 118 -18.34 0.88 7.63
N ARG A 119 -18.33 -0.40 7.26
CA ARG A 119 -19.14 -0.98 6.17
C ARG A 119 -20.40 -1.69 6.68
N THR A 120 -21.42 -1.76 5.83
CA THR A 120 -22.65 -2.55 6.02
C THR A 120 -22.53 -3.95 5.40
N HIS A 121 -23.40 -4.89 5.79
CA HIS A 121 -23.45 -6.22 5.16
C HIS A 121 -23.76 -6.16 3.65
N ALA A 122 -24.60 -5.22 3.22
CA ALA A 122 -24.93 -5.05 1.80
C ALA A 122 -23.71 -4.62 0.97
N GLU A 123 -22.93 -3.66 1.47
CA GLU A 123 -21.68 -3.22 0.82
C GLU A 123 -20.65 -4.36 0.77
N MET A 124 -20.49 -5.10 1.86
CA MET A 124 -19.57 -6.25 1.89
C MET A 124 -20.02 -7.36 0.92
N LEU A 125 -21.32 -7.63 0.81
CA LEU A 125 -21.86 -8.59 -0.14
C LEU A 125 -21.64 -8.15 -1.59
N ALA A 126 -21.83 -6.86 -1.89
CA ALA A 126 -21.55 -6.30 -3.21
C ALA A 126 -20.06 -6.43 -3.58
N GLU A 127 -19.16 -6.14 -2.65
CA GLU A 127 -17.71 -6.31 -2.81
C GLU A 127 -17.33 -7.78 -3.04
N LEU A 128 -17.91 -8.69 -2.25
CA LEU A 128 -17.68 -10.12 -2.41
C LEU A 128 -18.09 -10.59 -3.80
N LYS A 129 -19.32 -10.26 -4.23
CA LYS A 129 -19.84 -10.58 -5.57
C LYS A 129 -18.98 -9.99 -6.69
N GLY A 130 -18.59 -8.72 -6.57
CA GLY A 130 -17.74 -8.05 -7.55
C GLY A 130 -16.36 -8.70 -7.67
N ARG A 131 -15.74 -9.03 -6.52
CA ARG A 131 -14.44 -9.69 -6.45
C ARG A 131 -14.47 -11.15 -6.88
N TYR A 132 -15.64 -11.79 -6.86
CA TYR A 132 -15.76 -13.19 -7.29
C TYR A 132 -15.36 -13.39 -8.75
N ALA A 133 -15.48 -12.38 -9.63
CA ALA A 133 -15.04 -12.49 -11.02
C ALA A 133 -13.51 -12.49 -11.19
N ASN A 134 -12.75 -12.11 -10.15
CA ASN A 134 -11.31 -11.96 -10.23
C ASN A 134 -10.59 -13.29 -10.53
N ARG A 135 -9.39 -13.16 -11.10
CA ARG A 135 -8.40 -14.24 -11.18
C ARG A 135 -7.84 -14.49 -9.76
N PRO A 136 -7.53 -15.75 -9.37
CA PRO A 136 -7.07 -16.05 -8.01
C PRO A 136 -5.86 -15.24 -7.54
N ILE A 137 -4.89 -14.97 -8.43
CA ILE A 137 -3.71 -14.18 -8.08
C ILE A 137 -4.04 -12.71 -7.76
N VAL A 138 -4.95 -12.11 -8.53
CA VAL A 138 -5.42 -10.73 -8.30
C VAL A 138 -6.19 -10.66 -6.99
N GLU A 139 -7.02 -11.67 -6.72
CA GLU A 139 -7.82 -11.72 -5.50
C GLU A 139 -6.96 -11.92 -4.24
N LEU A 140 -5.90 -12.70 -4.34
CA LEU A 140 -4.91 -12.88 -3.28
C LEU A 140 -4.25 -11.54 -2.90
N GLU A 141 -3.85 -10.75 -3.89
CA GLU A 141 -3.26 -9.42 -3.68
C GLU A 141 -4.27 -8.43 -3.08
N ILE A 142 -5.52 -8.44 -3.53
CA ILE A 142 -6.58 -7.60 -2.95
C ILE A 142 -6.82 -7.98 -1.50
N ALA A 143 -6.92 -9.28 -1.18
CA ALA A 143 -7.07 -9.76 0.19
C ALA A 143 -5.89 -9.35 1.07
N ALA A 144 -4.65 -9.39 0.56
CA ALA A 144 -3.47 -8.91 1.27
C ALA A 144 -3.53 -7.40 1.56
N LYS A 145 -4.03 -6.59 0.61
CA LYS A 145 -4.25 -5.15 0.81
C LYS A 145 -5.32 -4.87 1.87
N GLU A 146 -6.43 -5.59 1.84
CA GLU A 146 -7.48 -5.49 2.85
C GLU A 146 -7.00 -5.91 4.24
N GLN A 147 -6.20 -6.97 4.33
CA GLN A 147 -5.55 -7.41 5.57
C GLN A 147 -4.63 -6.32 6.15
N MET A 148 -3.88 -5.60 5.31
CA MET A 148 -3.01 -4.51 5.78
C MET A 148 -3.83 -3.35 6.35
N LYS A 149 -4.96 -2.98 5.71
CA LYS A 149 -5.87 -1.95 6.25
C LYS A 149 -6.38 -2.33 7.66
N ILE A 150 -6.74 -3.59 7.87
CA ILE A 150 -7.16 -4.08 9.21
C ILE A 150 -5.99 -4.00 10.20
N THR A 151 -4.80 -4.40 9.76
CA THR A 151 -3.59 -4.38 10.59
C THR A 151 -3.25 -2.96 11.05
N GLU A 152 -3.31 -1.96 10.16
CA GLU A 152 -3.08 -0.55 10.48
C GLU A 152 -4.08 -0.02 11.53
N LEU A 153 -5.37 -0.32 11.38
CA LEU A 153 -6.39 0.07 12.37
C LEU A 153 -6.10 -0.56 13.74
N ARG A 154 -5.71 -1.83 13.77
CA ARG A 154 -5.35 -2.54 15.01
C ARG A 154 -4.07 -2.00 15.63
N MET A 155 -3.08 -1.63 14.83
CA MET A 155 -1.86 -0.97 15.31
C MET A 155 -2.15 0.40 15.91
N ALA A 156 -2.96 1.23 15.25
CA ALA A 156 -3.36 2.53 15.78
C ALA A 156 -4.04 2.39 17.16
N LYS A 157 -4.94 1.40 17.29
CA LYS A 157 -5.58 1.08 18.58
C LYS A 157 -4.58 0.60 19.63
N LEU A 158 -3.66 -0.29 19.27
CA LEU A 158 -2.60 -0.80 20.16
C LEU A 158 -1.71 0.34 20.68
N PHE A 159 -1.28 1.25 19.80
CA PHE A 159 -0.47 2.41 20.19
C PHE A 159 -1.25 3.34 21.12
N SER A 160 -2.52 3.59 20.84
CA SER A 160 -3.40 4.40 21.71
C SER A 160 -3.58 3.76 23.10
N GLU A 161 -3.79 2.44 23.17
CA GLU A 161 -3.94 1.70 24.43
C GLU A 161 -2.65 1.74 25.26
N LYS A 162 -1.49 1.48 24.66
CA LYS A 162 -0.20 1.51 25.34
C LYS A 162 0.18 2.93 25.81
N ALA A 163 -0.13 3.96 25.04
CA ALA A 163 0.07 5.36 25.46
C ALA A 163 -0.77 5.73 26.70
N LYS A 164 -2.02 5.25 26.79
CA LYS A 164 -2.88 5.44 27.97
C LYS A 164 -2.32 4.74 29.22
N VAL A 165 -1.77 3.54 29.06
CA VAL A 165 -1.17 2.80 30.18
C VAL A 165 0.04 3.53 30.74
N VAL A 166 0.95 4.02 29.87
CA VAL A 166 2.13 4.81 30.28
C VAL A 166 1.72 6.04 31.07
N SER A 167 0.71 6.78 30.59
CA SER A 167 0.19 7.98 31.26
C SER A 167 -0.50 7.69 32.60
N GLN A 168 -1.07 6.50 32.80
CA GLN A 168 -1.68 6.10 34.09
C GLN A 168 -0.65 5.65 35.12
N THR A 169 0.42 4.97 34.70
CA THR A 169 1.53 4.55 35.58
C THR A 169 2.39 5.71 36.11
N GLU A 170 2.31 6.90 35.52
CA GLU A 170 3.05 8.09 35.98
C GLU A 170 2.28 8.94 37.02
N SER A 171 1.09 8.50 37.49
CA SER A 171 0.27 9.25 38.44
C SER A 171 0.47 8.85 39.93
N THR A 172 1.66 9.11 40.48
CA THR A 172 1.84 9.29 41.95
C THR A 172 2.75 10.47 42.27
N LYS A 173 2.23 11.69 42.09
CA LYS A 173 2.25 12.85 43.02
C LYS A 173 1.94 14.15 42.25
N PRO A 174 1.06 15.04 42.76
CA PRO A 174 0.65 16.26 42.07
C PRO A 174 1.50 17.49 42.42
N GLN A 175 1.37 18.53 41.58
CA GLN A 175 1.89 19.92 41.70
C GLN A 175 3.40 20.04 41.41
N GLU A 176 3.93 20.88 40.51
CA GLU A 176 3.58 22.19 39.94
C GLU A 176 4.18 22.29 38.52
N ASP A 177 3.46 22.86 37.55
CA ASP A 177 3.97 23.87 36.59
C ASP A 177 2.98 24.04 35.44
N ARG A 178 1.96 24.88 35.66
CA ARG A 178 0.98 25.24 34.63
C ARG A 178 1.33 26.51 33.85
N LEU A 179 2.58 27.01 33.91
CA LEU A 179 2.90 28.33 33.34
C LEU A 179 4.23 28.46 32.57
N ARG A 180 4.82 27.35 32.07
CA ARG A 180 5.93 27.42 31.10
C ARG A 180 5.77 26.33 30.05
N ILE A 181 5.20 26.68 28.90
CA ILE A 181 5.36 26.11 27.53
C ILE A 181 4.13 26.61 26.73
N ILE A 182 3.95 27.94 26.69
CA ILE A 182 3.15 28.61 25.64
C ILE A 182 4.13 29.52 24.91
N GLY A 183 5.13 28.88 24.30
CA GLY A 183 6.27 29.57 23.65
C GLY A 183 7.03 28.71 22.64
N GLY A 184 6.40 27.65 22.12
CA GLY A 184 6.99 26.76 21.09
C GLY A 184 6.09 26.55 19.87
N HIS A 185 5.01 27.33 19.74
CA HIS A 185 4.06 27.21 18.64
C HIS A 185 4.15 28.42 17.73
N LEU A 186 5.31 28.56 17.10
CA LEU A 186 5.53 29.31 15.85
C LEU A 186 6.81 28.76 15.19
N ASN A 187 6.96 27.42 15.15
CA ASN A 187 7.79 26.85 14.11
C ASN A 187 6.91 26.84 12.85
N VAL A 188 7.19 27.78 11.95
CA VAL A 188 6.87 27.62 10.54
C VAL A 188 7.42 26.24 10.18
N ALA A 189 6.53 25.26 9.96
CA ALA A 189 6.94 23.95 9.49
C ALA A 189 7.72 24.18 8.18
N GLU A 190 9.03 23.92 8.19
CA GLU A 190 9.76 23.80 6.94
C GLU A 190 9.04 22.73 6.11
N ALA A 191 8.77 23.05 4.84
CA ALA A 191 8.15 22.12 3.92
C ALA A 191 8.96 20.81 3.92
N PRO A 192 8.29 19.63 3.89
CA PRO A 192 8.99 18.36 3.89
C PRO A 192 9.92 18.29 2.67
N LYS A 193 11.23 18.32 2.92
CA LYS A 193 12.25 18.16 1.87
C LYS A 193 12.13 16.75 1.30
N ARG A 194 11.92 16.63 -0.01
CA ARG A 194 11.86 15.33 -0.68
C ARG A 194 13.19 14.60 -0.52
N SER A 195 13.15 13.30 -0.26
CA SER A 195 14.34 12.43 -0.24
C SER A 195 14.63 11.77 -1.59
N ARG A 196 13.74 11.93 -2.57
CA ARG A 196 13.83 11.34 -3.92
C ARG A 196 13.17 12.24 -4.98
N PRO A 197 13.60 12.17 -6.25
CA PRO A 197 12.96 12.88 -7.34
C PRO A 197 11.45 12.58 -7.41
N PRO A 198 10.62 13.55 -7.82
CA PRO A 198 9.17 13.35 -7.91
C PRO A 198 8.72 12.22 -8.83
N ILE A 199 9.47 11.95 -9.90
CA ILE A 199 9.21 10.87 -10.84
C ILE A 199 10.36 9.87 -10.74
N THR A 200 10.03 8.61 -10.50
CA THR A 200 11.00 7.51 -10.50
C THR A 200 10.50 6.34 -11.36
N THR A 201 11.41 5.48 -11.80
CA THR A 201 11.06 4.24 -12.48
C THR A 201 11.92 3.07 -12.00
N HIS A 202 11.41 1.88 -12.29
CA HIS A 202 12.07 0.60 -12.08
C HIS A 202 11.73 -0.29 -13.27
N VAL A 203 12.73 -0.98 -13.82
CA VAL A 203 12.56 -1.89 -14.95
C VAL A 203 12.85 -3.31 -14.50
N LEU A 204 11.86 -4.19 -14.63
CA LEU A 204 11.97 -5.62 -14.33
C LEU A 204 11.87 -6.41 -15.62
N ASP A 205 12.86 -7.26 -15.89
CA ASP A 205 12.80 -8.26 -16.95
C ASP A 205 12.05 -9.49 -16.42
N VAL A 206 10.76 -9.57 -16.70
CA VAL A 206 9.90 -10.65 -16.21
C VAL A 206 10.18 -11.98 -16.92
N SER A 207 10.82 -11.95 -18.09
CA SER A 207 11.24 -13.19 -18.77
C SER A 207 12.43 -13.86 -18.08
N ARG A 208 13.25 -13.07 -17.39
CA ARG A 208 14.40 -13.53 -16.60
C ARG A 208 14.13 -13.58 -15.10
N GLY A 209 13.02 -12.98 -14.65
CA GLY A 209 12.69 -12.84 -13.23
C GLY A 209 13.69 -11.97 -12.47
N ALA A 210 14.27 -10.95 -13.12
CA ALA A 210 15.37 -10.15 -12.57
C ALA A 210 15.28 -8.67 -12.97
N PRO A 211 15.88 -7.75 -12.19
CA PRO A 211 15.97 -6.35 -12.58
C PRO A 211 16.71 -6.18 -13.90
N ALA A 212 16.21 -5.29 -14.75
CA ALA A 212 16.80 -4.99 -16.05
C ALA A 212 17.82 -3.86 -15.89
N ALA A 213 19.09 -4.20 -15.70
CA ALA A 213 20.17 -3.22 -15.58
C ALA A 213 20.62 -2.67 -16.94
N GLY A 214 21.03 -1.40 -16.97
CA GLY A 214 21.57 -0.74 -18.16
C GLY A 214 20.54 -0.34 -19.22
N VAL A 215 19.24 -0.36 -18.89
CA VAL A 215 18.18 0.16 -19.75
C VAL A 215 18.28 1.67 -19.77
N GLU A 216 18.48 2.26 -20.95
CA GLU A 216 18.45 3.71 -21.10
C GLU A 216 17.03 4.22 -20.95
N VAL A 217 16.89 5.26 -20.13
CA VAL A 217 15.62 5.89 -19.81
C VAL A 217 15.73 7.38 -20.04
N HIS A 218 14.70 7.99 -20.62
CA HIS A 218 14.56 9.44 -20.59
C HIS A 218 13.15 9.87 -20.22
N LEU A 219 13.07 11.05 -19.63
CA LEU A 219 11.85 11.70 -19.20
C LEU A 219 11.68 13.00 -19.99
N GLU A 220 10.49 13.21 -20.52
CA GLU A 220 10.08 14.40 -21.24
C GLU A 220 8.80 14.97 -20.66
N VAL A 221 8.58 16.27 -20.87
CA VAL A 221 7.34 16.98 -20.55
C VAL A 221 6.75 17.56 -21.84
N TRP A 222 5.43 17.53 -21.94
CA TRP A 222 4.70 18.10 -23.06
C TRP A 222 4.56 19.61 -22.91
N ASN A 223 5.07 20.34 -23.89
CA ASN A 223 4.95 21.79 -24.01
C ASN A 223 3.92 22.14 -25.09
N GLY A 224 2.64 22.10 -24.73
CA GLY A 224 1.54 22.47 -25.61
C GLY A 224 0.36 23.06 -24.85
N THR A 225 -0.50 23.79 -25.55
CA THR A 225 -1.71 24.39 -24.95
C THR A 225 -2.86 23.41 -24.78
N THR A 226 -2.80 22.27 -25.45
CA THR A 226 -3.74 21.15 -25.34
C THR A 226 -2.97 19.87 -25.01
N SER A 227 -3.62 18.91 -24.37
CA SER A 227 -3.02 17.60 -24.09
C SER A 227 -2.58 16.92 -25.40
N PRO A 228 -1.48 16.12 -25.37
CA PRO A 228 -1.03 15.41 -26.56
C PRO A 228 -2.12 14.45 -27.02
N SER A 229 -2.45 14.48 -28.31
CA SER A 229 -3.51 13.65 -28.91
C SER A 229 -2.99 12.85 -30.11
N PHE A 230 -3.64 11.73 -30.38
CA PHE A 230 -3.37 10.95 -31.60
C PHE A 230 -3.93 11.71 -32.80
N GLY A 231 -3.04 12.27 -33.61
CA GLY A 231 -3.35 13.14 -34.74
C GLY A 231 -2.75 14.53 -34.55
N HIS A 232 -2.21 15.15 -35.60
CA HIS A 232 -1.43 16.39 -35.60
C HIS A 232 -2.19 17.67 -35.16
N GLY A 233 -3.17 17.57 -34.26
CA GLY A 233 -3.96 18.69 -33.73
C GLY A 233 -3.43 19.27 -32.41
N GLY A 234 -2.50 18.61 -31.73
CA GLY A 234 -1.79 19.19 -30.59
C GLY A 234 -0.75 20.21 -31.08
N ARG A 235 -0.97 21.51 -30.82
CA ARG A 235 0.09 22.51 -30.97
C ARG A 235 1.00 22.42 -29.74
N GLY A 236 2.02 21.58 -29.83
CA GLY A 236 3.02 21.44 -28.78
C GLY A 236 4.13 20.46 -29.15
N ASP A 237 5.19 20.47 -28.36
CA ASP A 237 6.37 19.62 -28.53
C ASP A 237 6.74 18.94 -27.20
N TRP A 238 7.40 17.78 -27.29
CA TRP A 238 8.01 17.16 -26.11
C TRP A 238 9.37 17.81 -25.83
N SER A 239 9.63 18.14 -24.57
CA SER A 239 10.90 18.71 -24.11
C SER A 239 11.56 17.82 -23.08
N MET A 240 12.85 17.58 -23.25
CA MET A 240 13.64 16.72 -22.38
C MET A 240 13.73 17.29 -20.97
N VAL A 241 13.38 16.48 -19.98
CA VAL A 241 13.55 16.77 -18.55
C VAL A 241 14.85 16.15 -18.04
N GLY A 242 15.16 14.91 -18.43
CA GLY A 242 16.40 14.25 -18.03
C GLY A 242 16.55 12.85 -18.60
N THR A 243 17.75 12.29 -18.44
CA THR A 243 18.11 10.96 -18.95
C THR A 243 18.88 10.18 -17.89
N SER A 244 18.77 8.85 -17.94
CA SER A 244 19.48 7.95 -17.04
C SER A 244 19.64 6.56 -17.66
N ALA A 245 20.34 5.68 -16.96
CA ALA A 245 20.34 4.25 -17.21
C ALA A 245 20.00 3.51 -15.92
N THR A 246 19.29 2.39 -16.01
CA THR A 246 18.94 1.61 -14.83
C THR A 246 20.15 0.98 -14.18
N ASP A 247 20.18 0.97 -12.85
CA ASP A 247 21.24 0.35 -12.05
C ASP A 247 21.07 -1.18 -11.95
N LYS A 248 21.86 -1.83 -11.07
CA LYS A 248 21.79 -3.29 -10.85
C LYS A 248 20.47 -3.75 -10.22
N ASP A 249 19.74 -2.85 -9.57
CA ASP A 249 18.39 -3.08 -9.03
C ASP A 249 17.32 -2.64 -10.04
N GLY A 250 17.68 -2.36 -11.29
CA GLY A 250 16.74 -1.96 -12.34
C GLY A 250 16.15 -0.56 -12.14
N ARG A 251 16.61 0.20 -11.15
CA ARG A 251 16.08 1.53 -10.85
C ARG A 251 16.75 2.57 -11.72
N SER A 252 15.99 3.54 -12.23
CA SER A 252 16.63 4.68 -12.88
C SER A 252 17.45 5.49 -11.87
N GLY A 253 18.57 6.03 -12.30
CA GLY A 253 19.18 7.16 -11.63
C GLY A 253 18.28 8.42 -11.70
N GLN A 254 18.86 9.57 -11.42
CA GLN A 254 18.14 10.84 -11.34
C GLN A 254 17.63 11.26 -12.73
N LEU A 255 16.32 11.15 -12.96
CA LEU A 255 15.64 11.55 -14.22
C LEU A 255 15.21 13.03 -14.23
N MET A 256 15.25 13.69 -13.08
CA MET A 256 14.93 15.11 -12.93
C MET A 256 15.53 15.63 -11.63
N ASP A 257 15.63 16.96 -11.49
CA ASP A 257 16.08 17.58 -10.26
C ASP A 257 15.16 17.26 -9.07
N LEU A 258 15.77 17.28 -7.88
CA LEU A 258 15.04 17.14 -6.63
C LEU A 258 14.27 18.45 -6.36
N VAL A 259 13.03 18.50 -6.82
CA VAL A 259 12.11 19.63 -6.62
C VAL A 259 11.04 19.30 -5.59
N GLU A 260 10.60 20.29 -4.81
CA GLU A 260 9.57 20.11 -3.78
C GLU A 260 8.20 19.80 -4.40
N SER A 261 7.85 20.48 -5.49
CA SER A 261 6.61 20.28 -6.24
C SER A 261 6.88 19.99 -7.70
N LEU A 262 6.21 18.98 -8.24
CA LEU A 262 6.19 18.68 -9.66
C LEU A 262 5.23 19.63 -10.37
N ASN A 263 5.65 20.21 -11.49
CA ASN A 263 4.76 21.03 -12.30
C ASN A 263 3.64 20.14 -12.90
N PRO A 264 2.36 20.50 -12.75
CA PRO A 264 1.27 19.82 -13.42
C PRO A 264 1.45 19.85 -14.94
N GLY A 265 1.06 18.77 -15.61
CA GLY A 265 1.25 18.61 -17.04
C GLY A 265 1.31 17.16 -17.47
N THR A 266 1.51 16.94 -18.77
CA THR A 266 1.71 15.60 -19.32
C THR A 266 3.19 15.30 -19.43
N TYR A 267 3.62 14.19 -18.85
CA TYR A 267 4.97 13.68 -18.92
C TYR A 267 5.02 12.41 -19.76
N ARG A 268 6.19 12.11 -20.32
CA ARG A 268 6.46 10.86 -21.03
C ARG A 268 7.77 10.29 -20.58
N ILE A 269 7.75 9.03 -20.14
CA ILE A 269 8.96 8.26 -19.84
C ILE A 269 9.16 7.20 -20.92
N SER A 270 10.38 7.11 -21.44
CA SER A 270 10.72 6.22 -22.55
C SER A 270 11.93 5.36 -22.22
N PHE A 271 11.88 4.11 -22.66
CA PHE A 271 12.85 3.06 -22.34
C PHE A 271 13.41 2.48 -23.65
N ASN A 272 14.73 2.42 -23.78
CA ASN A 272 15.39 1.84 -24.94
C ASN A 272 15.41 0.30 -24.87
N THR A 273 14.23 -0.31 -24.99
CA THR A 273 14.05 -1.76 -24.85
C THR A 273 14.75 -2.55 -25.93
N GLY A 274 14.87 -2.02 -27.16
CA GLY A 274 15.57 -2.68 -28.25
C GLY A 274 17.08 -2.78 -28.02
N LYS A 275 17.69 -1.78 -27.35
CA LYS A 275 19.10 -1.84 -26.94
C LYS A 275 19.32 -2.86 -25.82
N TYR A 276 18.40 -2.92 -24.86
CA TYR A 276 18.48 -3.87 -23.74
C TYR A 276 18.21 -5.33 -24.15
N CYS A 277 17.21 -5.56 -25.01
CA CYS A 277 16.80 -6.88 -25.49
C CYS A 277 16.82 -6.91 -27.04
N PRO A 278 18.00 -7.06 -27.66
CA PRO A 278 18.11 -7.20 -29.11
C PRO A 278 17.31 -8.42 -29.59
N GLY A 279 16.39 -8.20 -30.54
CA GLY A 279 15.47 -9.24 -31.04
C GLY A 279 14.12 -9.32 -30.31
N GLY A 280 13.92 -8.51 -29.27
CA GLY A 280 12.59 -8.26 -28.71
C GLY A 280 11.69 -7.51 -29.69
N PHE A 281 10.38 -7.62 -29.49
CA PHE A 281 9.36 -7.02 -30.36
C PHE A 281 9.33 -5.49 -30.27
N PHE A 282 9.66 -4.91 -29.11
CA PHE A 282 9.57 -3.47 -28.87
C PHE A 282 10.94 -2.80 -29.11
N PRO A 283 11.07 -1.91 -30.11
CA PRO A 283 12.32 -1.15 -30.32
C PRO A 283 12.55 -0.15 -29.19
N TYR A 284 11.49 0.44 -28.67
CA TYR A 284 11.44 1.22 -27.44
C TYR A 284 10.02 1.18 -26.88
N VAL A 285 9.86 1.52 -25.61
CA VAL A 285 8.56 1.67 -24.96
C VAL A 285 8.44 3.11 -24.45
N SER A 286 7.31 3.77 -24.70
CA SER A 286 7.02 5.11 -24.19
C SER A 286 5.69 5.11 -23.44
N ILE A 287 5.70 5.66 -22.23
CA ILE A 287 4.54 5.75 -21.35
C ILE A 287 4.28 7.22 -21.08
N ALA A 288 3.16 7.73 -21.59
CA ALA A 288 2.69 9.08 -21.30
C ALA A 288 1.69 9.06 -20.14
N PHE A 289 1.80 10.01 -19.22
CA PHE A 289 0.94 10.13 -18.04
C PHE A 289 0.76 11.59 -17.64
N GLU A 290 -0.34 11.88 -16.93
CA GLU A 290 -0.70 13.23 -16.50
C GLU A 290 -0.45 13.41 -15.00
N VAL A 291 0.03 14.59 -14.65
CA VAL A 291 0.15 15.09 -13.28
C VAL A 291 -0.84 16.25 -13.13
N THR A 292 -1.81 16.12 -12.24
CA THR A 292 -2.79 17.17 -11.97
C THR A 292 -2.29 18.16 -10.91
N GLU A 293 -2.95 19.32 -10.80
CA GLU A 293 -2.64 20.32 -9.75
C GLU A 293 -2.70 19.74 -8.33
N SER A 294 -3.67 18.85 -8.07
CA SER A 294 -3.81 18.17 -6.78
C SER A 294 -2.69 17.17 -6.49
N GLN A 295 -1.94 16.75 -7.51
CA GLN A 295 -0.90 15.71 -7.41
C GLN A 295 0.52 16.28 -7.39
N LYS A 296 0.70 17.61 -7.41
CA LYS A 296 2.04 18.25 -7.47
C LYS A 296 2.99 17.87 -6.34
N LEU A 297 2.46 17.46 -5.18
CA LEU A 297 3.23 17.02 -4.02
C LEU A 297 3.40 15.49 -3.95
N GLU A 298 2.73 14.75 -4.82
CA GLU A 298 2.80 13.30 -4.85
C GLU A 298 4.10 12.81 -5.50
N HIS A 299 4.41 11.54 -5.24
CA HIS A 299 5.47 10.81 -5.93
C HIS A 299 4.85 9.94 -7.01
N PHE A 300 5.45 9.94 -8.20
CA PHE A 300 5.03 9.19 -9.36
C PHE A 300 6.05 8.09 -9.65
N HIS A 301 5.73 6.86 -9.22
CA HIS A 301 6.50 5.70 -9.63
C HIS A 301 5.88 5.09 -10.89
N VAL A 302 6.62 5.06 -12.01
CA VAL A 302 6.14 4.54 -13.29
C VAL A 302 7.06 3.41 -13.77
N PRO A 303 6.89 2.17 -13.27
CA PRO A 303 7.76 1.05 -13.61
C PRO A 303 7.43 0.43 -14.97
N LEU A 304 8.39 -0.32 -15.51
CA LEU A 304 8.24 -1.13 -16.71
C LEU A 304 8.52 -2.61 -16.38
N LEU A 305 7.50 -3.45 -16.50
CA LEU A 305 7.66 -4.91 -16.47
C LEU A 305 7.78 -5.37 -17.91
N LEU A 306 8.97 -5.79 -18.32
CA LEU A 306 9.31 -6.08 -19.71
C LEU A 306 9.52 -7.57 -19.94
N SER A 307 8.92 -8.09 -21.00
CA SER A 307 9.31 -9.33 -21.65
C SER A 307 9.59 -9.05 -23.14
N PRO A 308 10.19 -9.99 -23.89
CA PRO A 308 10.48 -9.77 -25.31
C PRO A 308 9.23 -9.46 -26.16
N PHE A 309 8.03 -9.87 -25.76
CA PHE A 309 6.80 -9.71 -26.56
C PHE A 309 5.62 -9.11 -25.78
N SER A 310 5.81 -8.74 -24.52
CA SER A 310 4.82 -8.00 -23.74
C SER A 310 5.51 -7.01 -22.82
N PHE A 311 4.80 -5.95 -22.47
CA PHE A 311 5.17 -5.14 -21.32
C PHE A 311 3.92 -4.72 -20.55
N THR A 312 4.08 -4.43 -19.27
CA THR A 312 3.06 -3.78 -18.46
C THR A 312 3.66 -2.65 -17.64
N THR A 313 2.81 -1.70 -17.27
CA THR A 313 3.13 -0.59 -16.38
C THR A 313 1.93 -0.27 -15.51
N TYR A 314 2.14 0.54 -14.48
CA TYR A 314 1.10 1.02 -13.58
C TYR A 314 1.57 2.29 -12.87
N ARG A 315 0.67 2.96 -12.14
CA ARG A 315 1.02 4.07 -11.24
C ARG A 315 1.31 3.52 -9.84
N GLY A 316 2.58 3.56 -9.42
CA GLY A 316 2.99 3.26 -8.05
C GLY A 316 3.08 4.50 -7.16
N SER A 317 3.19 4.28 -5.85
CA SER A 317 3.35 5.29 -4.79
C SER A 317 4.76 5.33 -4.23
#